data_AF-A0A7X3BZ16-F1
#
_entry.id   AF-A0A7X3BZ16-F1
#
_cell.length_a   1.000
_cell.length_b   1.000
_cell.length_c   1.000
_cell.angle_alpha   90.00
_cell.angle_beta   90.00
_cell.angle_gamma   90.00
#
_symmetry.space_group_name_H-M   'P 1'
#
loop_
_entity.id
_entity.type
_entity.pdbx_description
1 polymer ?
#
loop_
_entity_poly.entity_id
_entity_poly.type
_entity_poly.pdbx_seq_one_letter_code
_entity_poly.pdbx_strand_id
1 'polypeptide(L)' 'MTYSQNYLDDILVRMAYHSSGIEGNTISLPETVSIILESTLPRNGKSIREFYEIENHKQAFSYLLDSL' A
#
# COMPACT_ATOMS: atom_id res chain seq x y z
N MET A 1 6.10 0.52 21.83
CA MET A 1 7.32 0.01 21.15
C MET A 1 7.69 1.03 20.09
N THR A 2 8.97 1.34 19.90
CA THR A 2 9.40 2.28 18.85
C THR A 2 9.91 1.49 17.65
N TYR A 3 9.07 1.33 16.62
CA TYR A 3 9.47 0.75 15.34
C TYR A 3 10.15 1.80 14.47
N SER A 4 11.11 1.40 13.64
CA SER A 4 11.69 2.33 12.65
C SER A 4 10.70 2.60 11.52
N GLN A 5 10.73 3.81 10.95
CA GLN A 5 9.87 4.16 9.82
C GLN A 5 10.07 3.21 8.64
N ASN A 6 11.32 2.88 8.31
CA ASN A 6 11.64 1.93 7.24
C ASN A 6 11.00 0.54 7.45
N TYR A 7 10.88 0.08 8.70
CA TYR A 7 10.23 -1.20 9.00
C TYR A 7 8.71 -1.11 8.83
N LEU A 8 8.10 0.00 9.27
CA LEU A 8 6.67 0.24 9.11
C LEU A 8 6.29 0.41 7.63
N ASP A 9 7.11 1.10 6.85
CA ASP A 9 6.94 1.29 5.40
C ASP A 9 7.02 -0.06 4.66
N ASP A 10 7.98 -0.91 5.02
CA ASP A 10 8.13 -2.26 4.46
C ASP A 10 6.92 -3.16 4.78
N ILE A 11 6.39 -3.09 6.00
CA ILE A 11 5.13 -3.77 6.35
C ILE A 11 3.97 -3.25 5.50
N LEU A 12 3.78 -1.93 5.45
CA LEU A 12 2.67 -1.31 4.74
C LEU A 12 2.66 -1.70 3.26
N VAL A 13 3.82 -1.62 2.58
CA VAL A 13 3.96 -1.98 1.16
C VAL A 13 3.60 -3.45 0.94
N ARG A 14 4.15 -4.37 1.73
CA ARG A 14 3.86 -5.81 1.57
C ARG A 14 2.41 -6.13 1.88
N MET A 15 1.84 -5.52 2.92
CA MET A 15 0.45 -5.71 3.29
C MET A 15 -0.48 -5.24 2.17
N ALA A 16 -0.30 -4.01 1.67
CA ALA A 16 -1.13 -3.46 0.60
C ALA A 16 -1.06 -4.29 -0.69
N TYR A 17 0.15 -4.70 -1.09
CA TYR A 17 0.34 -5.53 -2.28
C TYR A 17 -0.32 -6.90 -2.14
N HIS A 18 -0.05 -7.63 -1.06
CA HIS A 18 -0.56 -8.99 -0.91
C HIS A 18 -2.06 -9.04 -0.63
N SER A 19 -2.61 -8.14 0.20
CA SER A 19 -4.04 -8.11 0.50
C SER A 19 -4.85 -7.81 -0.77
N SER A 20 -4.49 -6.75 -1.48
CA SER A 20 -5.19 -6.37 -2.71
C SER A 20 -5.02 -7.42 -3.81
N GLY A 21 -3.83 -8.05 -3.92
CA GLY A 21 -3.57 -9.11 -4.89
C GLY A 21 -4.43 -10.36 -4.68
N ILE A 22 -4.75 -10.71 -3.43
CA ILE A 22 -5.70 -11.80 -3.11
C ILE A 22 -7.10 -11.49 -3.64
N GLU A 23 -7.49 -10.22 -3.65
CA GLU A 23 -8.78 -9.72 -4.14
C GLU A 23 -8.80 -9.46 -5.66
N GLY A 24 -7.70 -9.76 -6.35
CA GLY A 24 -7.59 -9.65 -7.81
C GLY A 24 -7.08 -8.28 -8.32
N ASN A 25 -6.52 -7.45 -7.45
CA ASN A 25 -5.82 -6.23 -7.86
C ASN A 25 -4.55 -6.60 -8.67
N THR A 26 -4.31 -5.89 -9.77
CA THR A 26 -3.23 -6.23 -10.70
C THR A 26 -2.00 -5.32 -10.58
N ILE A 27 -2.01 -4.33 -9.67
CA ILE A 27 -0.87 -3.42 -9.44
C ILE A 27 0.33 -4.23 -8.96
N SER A 28 1.47 -4.03 -9.62
CA SER A 28 2.69 -4.77 -9.31
C SER A 28 3.34 -4.24 -8.03
N LEU A 29 4.17 -5.07 -7.36
CA LEU A 29 4.87 -4.65 -6.15
C LEU A 29 5.70 -3.36 -6.32
N PRO A 30 6.47 -3.15 -7.41
CA PRO A 30 7.15 -1.88 -7.65
C PRO A 30 6.19 -0.68 -7.77
N GLU A 31 5.04 -0.87 -8.41
CA GLU A 31 4.02 0.18 -8.49
C GLU A 31 3.39 0.46 -7.12
N THR A 32 3.17 -0.56 -6.29
CA THR A 32 2.73 -0.39 -4.90
C THR A 32 3.72 0.44 -4.09
N VAL A 33 5.04 0.20 -4.25
CA VAL A 33 6.09 1.02 -3.64
C VAL A 33 5.94 2.49 -4.06
N SER A 34 5.82 2.73 -5.37
CA SER A 34 5.70 4.10 -5.89
C SER A 34 4.37 4.78 -5.52
N ILE A 35 3.28 4.04 -5.31
CA ILE A 35 2.01 4.59 -4.81
C ILE A 35 2.15 4.98 -3.34
N ILE A 36 2.66 4.06 -2.51
CA ILE A 36 2.67 4.22 -1.05
C ILE A 36 3.73 5.25 -0.60
N LEU A 37 4.96 5.13 -1.11
CA LEU A 37 6.11 5.91 -0.64
C LEU A 37 6.36 7.17 -1.47
N GLU A 38 6.04 7.14 -2.76
CA GLU A 38 6.36 8.23 -3.69
C GLU A 38 5.12 9.02 -4.15
N SER A 39 3.92 8.58 -3.75
CA SER A 39 2.63 9.22 -4.12
C SER A 39 2.44 9.38 -5.63
N THR A 40 2.85 8.37 -6.40
CA THR A 40 2.74 8.36 -7.87
C THR A 40 1.52 7.57 -8.36
N LEU A 41 1.08 7.87 -9.58
CA LEU A 41 0.05 7.09 -10.25
C LEU A 41 0.67 5.86 -10.94
N PRO A 42 -0.05 4.72 -10.96
CA PRO A 42 0.38 3.53 -11.69
C PRO A 42 0.42 3.80 -13.20
N ARG A 43 1.19 2.97 -13.91
CA ARG A 43 1.35 3.12 -15.36
C ARG A 43 0.08 2.67 -16.10
N ASN A 44 0.02 3.01 -17.39
CA ASN A 44 -1.12 2.74 -18.29
C ASN A 44 -1.71 1.33 -18.10
N GLY A 45 -3.03 1.24 -18.00
CA GLY A 45 -3.77 -0.03 -17.93
C GLY A 45 -4.24 -0.44 -16.54
N LYS A 46 -3.96 0.35 -15.49
CA LYS A 46 -4.52 0.16 -14.15
C LYS A 46 -5.74 1.05 -13.94
N SER A 47 -6.75 0.51 -13.27
CA SER A 47 -7.96 1.28 -12.94
C SER A 47 -7.71 2.21 -11.75
N ILE A 48 -8.44 3.32 -11.69
CA ILE A 48 -8.49 4.20 -10.51
C ILE A 48 -8.96 3.42 -9.26
N ARG A 49 -9.85 2.43 -9.44
CA ARG A 49 -10.29 1.56 -8.35
C ARG A 49 -9.12 0.81 -7.73
N GLU A 50 -8.31 0.14 -8.55
CA GLU A 50 -7.15 -0.60 -8.06
C GLU A 50 -6.13 0.31 -7.37
N PHE A 51 -5.94 1.54 -7.87
CA PHE A 51 -5.09 2.52 -7.20
C PHE A 51 -5.59 2.81 -5.77
N TYR A 52 -6.87 3.10 -5.60
CA TYR A 52 -7.42 3.41 -4.28
C TYR A 52 -7.47 2.20 -3.35
N GLU A 53 -7.64 0.98 -3.87
CA GLU A 53 -7.48 -0.25 -3.06
C GLU A 53 -6.09 -0.31 -2.43
N ILE A 54 -5.03 0.08 -3.15
CA ILE A 54 -3.68 0.17 -2.60
C ILE A 54 -3.53 1.37 -1.67
N GLU A 55 -3.88 2.58 -2.12
CA GLU A 55 -3.64 3.84 -1.40
C GLU A 55 -4.36 3.88 -0.04
N ASN A 56 -5.60 3.37 0.03
CA ASN A 56 -6.39 3.35 1.26
C ASN A 56 -5.76 2.51 2.38
N HIS A 57 -4.82 1.60 2.08
CA HIS A 57 -4.07 0.87 3.11
C HIS A 57 -3.26 1.81 4.00
N LYS A 58 -2.86 3.01 3.53
CA LYS A 58 -2.15 4.00 4.36
C LYS A 58 -2.98 4.42 5.56
N GLN A 59 -4.25 4.75 5.31
CA GLN A 59 -5.18 5.16 6.36
C GLN A 59 -5.52 3.99 7.29
N ALA A 60 -5.78 2.81 6.74
CA ALA A 60 -6.07 1.60 7.52
C ALA A 60 -4.88 1.22 8.42
N PHE A 61 -3.66 1.29 7.90
CA PHE A 61 -2.45 0.96 8.66
C PHE A 61 -2.17 1.98 9.76
N SER A 62 -2.33 3.29 9.48
CA SER A 62 -2.21 4.33 10.52
C SER A 62 -3.20 4.08 11.65
N TYR A 63 -4.46 3.78 11.33
CA TYR A 63 -5.49 3.49 12.33
C TYR A 63 -5.12 2.27 13.21
N LEU A 64 -4.55 1.22 12.62
CA LEU A 64 -4.08 0.05 13.38
C LEU A 64 -2.94 0.40 14.32
N LEU A 65 -1.96 1.21 13.88
CA LEU A 65 -0.84 1.63 14.71
C LEU A 65 -1.29 2.53 15.87
N ASP A 66 -2.25 3.43 15.64
CA ASP A 66 -2.81 4.30 16.67
C ASP A 66 -3.62 3.51 17.74
N SER A 67 -4.03 2.28 17.42
CA SER A 67 -4.81 1.40 18.29
C SER A 67 -3.96 0.42 19.12
N LEU A 68 -2.62 0.47 19.01
CA LEU A 68 -1.66 -0.40 19.72
C LEU A 68 -1.04 0.29 20.94
#